data_AF-A0A9N8EMN0-F1
#
_entry.id   AF-A0A9N8EMN0-F1
#
_cell.length_a   1.000
_cell.length_b   1.000
_cell.length_c   1.000
_cell.angle_alpha   90.00
_cell.angle_beta   90.00
_cell.angle_gamma   90.00
#
_symmetry.space_group_name_H-M   'P 1'
#
loop_
_entity.id
_entity.type
_entity.pdbx_description
1 polymer ?
#
loop_
_entity_poly.entity_id
_entity_poly.type
_entity_poly.pdbx_seq_one_letter_code
_entity_poly.pdbx_strand_id
1 'polypeptide(L)'
;MPIKGATWNGTSGNPTKSDPVNEVVKEVKKAETQHRGKKSCATRDLTETEYRKVVHGKGSFESTIRTACMLKQQVHLITRTDDISKLKYSDYKPHPDFPFALSCKVHWSKNISEERQCPDQIILGSMDTAFCAMLGLANYMEASFNYGYGATGRENAFLFTPESNPKLAPKHCNAAYRTILKAVFLSAPFLAVAVLIVCVLGSHSIRKFAATLARGMGATADEVDIRGRWKARLSGRVVDAYISPEQPWIDARVAEKLCMGAPTSYTRTPRE
;
A
#
# COMPACT_ATOMS: atom_id res chain seq x y z
N MET A 1 18.09 6.82 -29.77
CA MET A 1 17.81 6.48 -28.35
C MET A 1 19.00 5.73 -27.79
N PRO A 2 19.35 5.89 -26.49
CA PRO A 2 20.46 5.17 -25.87
C PRO A 2 20.21 3.66 -25.87
N ILE A 3 21.23 2.89 -26.25
CA ILE A 3 21.15 1.42 -26.34
C ILE A 3 21.47 0.85 -24.95
N LYS A 4 20.44 0.43 -24.20
CA LYS A 4 20.51 0.03 -22.78
C LYS A 4 21.68 -0.90 -22.42
N GLY A 5 22.02 -1.85 -23.30
CA GLY A 5 23.06 -2.85 -23.09
C GLY A 5 24.47 -2.42 -23.48
N ALA A 6 24.61 -1.48 -24.43
CA ALA A 6 25.89 -1.12 -25.02
C ALA A 6 26.70 -0.17 -24.13
N THR A 7 28.01 -0.40 -24.08
CA THR A 7 28.98 0.51 -23.44
C THR A 7 28.93 1.86 -24.16
N TRP A 8 29.11 2.95 -23.40
CA TRP A 8 29.20 4.29 -23.98
C TRP A 8 30.52 4.46 -24.71
N ASN A 9 30.48 4.91 -25.96
CA ASN A 9 31.69 5.15 -26.77
C ASN A 9 31.95 6.64 -27.04
N GLY A 10 31.29 7.54 -26.32
CA GLY A 10 31.40 9.00 -26.51
C GLY A 10 30.32 9.61 -27.40
N THR A 11 29.78 8.85 -28.35
CA THR A 11 28.76 9.34 -29.31
C THR A 11 27.47 8.52 -29.29
N SER A 12 27.55 7.26 -28.86
CA SER A 12 26.45 6.29 -28.86
C SER A 12 26.58 5.26 -27.72
N GLY A 13 25.51 4.50 -27.47
CA GLY A 13 25.42 3.54 -26.36
C GLY A 13 24.61 4.07 -25.17
N ASN A 14 24.91 3.59 -23.96
CA ASN A 14 24.25 4.03 -22.73
C ASN A 14 25.14 5.00 -21.93
N PRO A 15 24.84 6.32 -21.88
CA PRO A 15 25.65 7.32 -21.18
C PRO A 15 25.91 7.01 -19.69
N THR A 16 24.98 6.28 -19.04
CA THR A 16 25.12 5.87 -17.63
C THR A 16 26.20 4.80 -17.39
N LYS A 17 26.73 4.20 -18.47
CA LYS A 17 27.87 3.28 -18.45
C LYS A 17 29.20 3.97 -18.78
N SER A 18 29.24 5.29 -18.94
CA SER A 18 30.50 6.00 -19.19
C SER A 18 31.31 6.17 -17.90
N ASP A 19 32.63 6.01 -18.02
CA ASP A 19 33.54 6.18 -16.87
C ASP A 19 33.48 7.59 -16.28
N PRO A 20 33.49 8.69 -17.07
CA PRO A 20 33.40 10.03 -16.52
C PRO A 20 32.11 10.28 -15.71
N VAL A 21 30.96 9.77 -16.18
CA VAL A 21 29.69 9.89 -15.43
C VAL A 21 29.76 9.09 -14.14
N ASN A 22 30.34 7.89 -14.17
CA ASN A 22 30.48 7.06 -12.97
C ASN A 22 31.44 7.66 -11.95
N GLU A 23 32.50 8.35 -12.37
CA GLU A 23 33.38 9.12 -11.50
C GLU A 23 32.65 10.27 -10.81
N VAL A 24 31.88 11.06 -11.56
CA VAL A 24 31.04 12.13 -10.98
C VAL A 24 30.06 11.54 -9.96
N VAL A 25 29.41 10.41 -10.26
CA VAL A 25 28.50 9.74 -9.33
C VAL A 25 29.22 9.27 -8.06
N LYS A 26 30.46 8.76 -8.17
CA LYS A 26 31.27 8.37 -7.00
C LYS A 26 31.60 9.57 -6.13
N GLU A 27 32.03 10.68 -6.72
CA GLU A 27 32.35 11.91 -5.97
C GLU A 27 31.13 12.51 -5.28
N VAL A 28 29.96 12.51 -5.95
CA VAL A 28 28.69 12.91 -5.32
C VAL A 28 28.36 12.02 -4.12
N LYS A 29 28.45 10.69 -4.28
CA LYS A 29 28.21 9.74 -3.16
C LYS A 29 29.17 9.98 -2.00
N LYS A 30 30.46 10.21 -2.29
CA LYS A 30 31.48 10.52 -1.29
C LYS A 30 31.14 11.81 -0.53
N ALA A 31 30.75 12.86 -1.24
CA ALA A 31 30.31 14.12 -0.64
C ALA A 31 29.05 13.95 0.24
N GLU A 32 28.08 13.14 -0.21
CA GLU A 32 26.89 12.78 0.59
C GLU A 32 27.26 12.04 1.88
N THR A 33 28.15 11.04 1.82
CA THR A 33 28.61 10.30 3.02
C THR A 33 29.42 11.16 3.99
N GLN A 34 30.01 12.25 3.50
CA GLN A 34 30.75 13.22 4.33
C GLN A 34 29.86 14.39 4.79
N HIS A 35 28.53 14.28 4.65
CA HIS A 35 27.56 15.30 5.01
C HIS A 35 27.74 16.67 4.31
N ARG A 36 28.44 16.68 3.16
CA ARG A 36 28.60 17.85 2.28
C ARG A 36 27.55 17.92 1.17
N GLY A 37 26.73 16.86 1.05
CA GLY A 37 25.62 16.77 0.10
C GLY A 37 24.32 17.42 0.60
N LYS A 38 23.26 17.28 -0.19
CA LYS A 38 21.92 17.75 0.18
C LYS A 38 21.42 16.99 1.42
N LYS A 39 20.74 17.69 2.33
CA LYS A 39 20.04 17.04 3.46
C LYS A 39 19.10 15.95 2.94
N SER A 40 19.11 14.80 3.63
CA SER A 40 18.25 13.67 3.26
C SER A 40 16.78 14.09 3.22
N CYS A 41 16.12 13.76 2.10
CA CYS A 41 14.66 13.86 1.96
C CYS A 41 14.00 12.48 2.09
N ALA A 42 14.69 11.51 2.71
CA ALA A 42 14.16 10.17 2.91
C ALA A 42 12.87 10.24 3.76
N THR A 43 11.83 9.57 3.27
CA THR A 43 10.60 9.44 4.04
C THR A 43 10.78 8.42 5.16
N ARG A 44 10.25 8.68 6.35
CA ARG A 44 10.18 7.65 7.41
C ARG A 44 8.85 6.92 7.37
N ASP A 45 8.69 5.86 8.17
CA ASP A 45 7.40 5.29 8.52
C ASP A 45 6.59 6.22 9.44
N LEU A 46 5.28 5.99 9.48
CA LEU A 46 4.42 6.56 10.51
C LEU A 46 4.65 5.82 11.84
N THR A 47 4.41 6.51 12.94
CA THR A 47 4.15 5.86 14.23
C THR A 47 2.69 5.40 14.32
N GLU A 48 2.38 4.53 15.28
CA GLU A 48 0.99 4.11 15.52
C GLU A 48 0.07 5.29 15.84
N THR A 49 0.52 6.22 16.68
CA THR A 49 -0.24 7.42 17.05
C THR A 49 -0.54 8.29 15.83
N GLU A 50 0.45 8.48 14.95
CA GLU A 50 0.26 9.20 13.69
C GLU A 50 -0.72 8.48 12.79
N TYR A 51 -0.60 7.17 12.62
CA TYR A 51 -1.52 6.36 11.83
C TYR A 51 -2.98 6.55 12.30
N ARG A 52 -3.22 6.44 13.61
CA ARG A 52 -4.56 6.66 14.19
C ARG A 52 -5.08 8.07 13.89
N LYS A 53 -4.22 9.10 13.93
CA LYS A 53 -4.62 10.46 13.54
C LYS A 53 -4.98 10.58 12.06
N VAL A 54 -4.33 9.83 11.18
CA VAL A 54 -4.72 9.80 9.75
C VAL A 54 -6.06 9.09 9.55
N VAL A 55 -6.31 7.97 10.24
CA VAL A 55 -7.58 7.24 10.18
C VAL A 55 -8.76 8.13 10.60
N HIS A 56 -8.55 8.97 11.62
CA HIS A 56 -9.54 9.93 12.11
C HIS A 56 -9.38 11.35 11.52
N GLY A 57 -8.72 11.45 10.36
CA GLY A 57 -8.48 12.72 9.67
C GLY A 57 -9.77 13.48 9.38
N LYS A 58 -9.66 14.80 9.18
CA LYS A 58 -10.80 15.68 8.94
C LYS A 58 -11.02 15.93 7.45
N GLY A 59 -12.28 15.93 7.03
CA GLY A 59 -12.75 16.25 5.68
C GLY A 59 -14.28 16.19 5.62
N SER A 60 -14.86 16.18 4.42
CA SER A 60 -16.27 15.77 4.29
C SER A 60 -16.45 14.35 4.83
N PHE A 61 -17.67 14.01 5.26
CA PHE A 61 -18.00 12.67 5.74
C PHE A 61 -17.55 11.58 4.75
N GLU A 62 -17.89 11.77 3.47
CA GLU A 62 -17.43 10.93 2.35
C GLU A 62 -15.90 10.80 2.32
N SER A 63 -15.20 11.94 2.25
CA SER A 63 -13.75 11.97 2.09
C SER A 63 -13.06 11.28 3.26
N THR A 64 -13.59 11.45 4.45
CA THR A 64 -13.09 10.85 5.69
C THR A 64 -13.24 9.34 5.68
N ILE A 65 -14.45 8.83 5.41
CA ILE A 65 -14.71 7.38 5.38
C ILE A 65 -13.94 6.71 4.24
N ARG A 66 -13.90 7.32 3.05
CA ARG A 66 -13.13 6.81 1.91
C ARG A 66 -11.64 6.73 2.24
N THR A 67 -11.06 7.82 2.77
CA THR A 67 -9.64 7.89 3.12
C THR A 67 -9.29 6.88 4.21
N ALA A 68 -10.15 6.75 5.23
CA ALA A 68 -9.96 5.77 6.29
C ALA A 68 -10.01 4.33 5.75
N CYS A 69 -10.96 4.01 4.88
CA CYS A 69 -11.03 2.69 4.24
C CYS A 69 -9.78 2.43 3.39
N MET A 70 -9.43 3.33 2.46
CA MET A 70 -8.24 3.22 1.63
C MET A 70 -6.96 3.02 2.46
N LEU A 71 -6.83 3.76 3.56
CA LEU A 71 -5.68 3.67 4.47
C LEU A 71 -5.60 2.30 5.17
N LYS A 72 -6.73 1.79 5.66
CA LYS A 72 -6.81 0.47 6.29
C LYS A 72 -6.48 -0.64 5.29
N GLN A 73 -7.00 -0.56 4.07
CA GLN A 73 -6.65 -1.49 2.98
C GLN A 73 -5.16 -1.40 2.62
N GLN A 74 -4.61 -0.18 2.55
CA GLN A 74 -3.20 0.03 2.23
C GLN A 74 -2.27 -0.61 3.27
N VAL A 75 -2.59 -0.45 4.55
CA VAL A 75 -1.83 -1.06 5.64
C VAL A 75 -2.02 -2.56 5.65
N HIS A 76 -3.26 -3.04 5.63
CA HIS A 76 -3.56 -4.47 5.73
C HIS A 76 -2.93 -5.28 4.60
N LEU A 77 -2.83 -4.73 3.38
CA LEU A 77 -2.26 -5.41 2.21
C LEU A 77 -0.78 -5.07 1.95
N ILE A 78 -0.16 -4.16 2.74
CA ILE A 78 1.21 -3.66 2.54
C ILE A 78 1.43 -3.14 1.09
N THR A 79 0.46 -2.39 0.57
CA THR A 79 0.44 -1.96 -0.84
C THR A 79 0.86 -0.49 -1.01
N ARG A 80 1.09 -0.10 -2.27
CA ARG A 80 1.25 1.31 -2.62
C ARG A 80 -0.12 1.95 -2.78
N THR A 81 -0.17 3.27 -2.63
CA THR A 81 -1.37 4.05 -2.92
C THR A 81 -1.92 3.80 -4.33
N ASP A 82 -1.03 3.63 -5.32
CA ASP A 82 -1.44 3.32 -6.70
C ASP A 82 -2.17 1.99 -6.83
N ASP A 83 -1.82 1.00 -6.01
CA ASP A 83 -2.49 -0.31 -6.03
C ASP A 83 -3.90 -0.18 -5.43
N ILE A 84 -4.05 0.53 -4.31
CA ILE A 84 -5.35 0.77 -3.65
C ILE A 84 -6.30 1.57 -4.53
N SER A 85 -5.80 2.59 -5.23
CA SER A 85 -6.62 3.41 -6.13
C SER A 85 -7.14 2.66 -7.36
N LYS A 86 -6.65 1.44 -7.63
CA LYS A 86 -7.10 0.58 -8.72
C LYS A 86 -8.13 -0.47 -8.28
N LEU A 87 -8.36 -0.62 -6.97
CA LEU A 87 -9.25 -1.65 -6.45
C LEU A 87 -10.68 -1.47 -6.97
N LYS A 88 -11.28 -2.60 -7.31
CA LYS A 88 -12.63 -2.73 -7.82
C LYS A 88 -13.51 -3.50 -6.85
N TYR A 89 -14.82 -3.38 -7.00
CA TYR A 89 -15.77 -4.20 -6.25
C TYR A 89 -15.54 -5.70 -6.49
N SER A 90 -15.24 -6.08 -7.74
CA SER A 90 -14.98 -7.48 -8.14
C SER A 90 -13.70 -8.08 -7.58
N ASP A 91 -12.81 -7.25 -7.04
CA ASP A 91 -11.53 -7.71 -6.48
C ASP A 91 -11.73 -8.33 -5.09
N TYR A 92 -12.82 -7.99 -4.40
CA TYR A 92 -13.18 -8.56 -3.10
C TYR A 92 -14.14 -9.73 -3.26
N LYS A 93 -13.83 -10.85 -2.62
CA LYS A 93 -14.65 -12.07 -2.61
C LYS A 93 -14.65 -12.69 -1.21
N PRO A 94 -15.66 -13.50 -0.84
CA PRO A 94 -15.53 -14.40 0.29
C PRO A 94 -14.28 -15.27 0.12
N HIS A 95 -13.52 -15.50 1.19
CA HIS A 95 -12.39 -16.41 1.13
C HIS A 95 -12.91 -17.86 0.94
N PRO A 96 -12.35 -18.65 0.01
CA PRO A 96 -12.86 -20.00 -0.30
C PRO A 96 -12.83 -20.94 0.92
N ASP A 97 -11.76 -20.87 1.72
CA ASP A 97 -11.55 -21.79 2.84
C ASP A 97 -11.95 -21.23 4.21
N PHE A 98 -12.12 -19.91 4.33
CA PHE A 98 -12.27 -19.22 5.62
C PHE A 98 -13.51 -18.32 5.59
N PRO A 99 -14.68 -18.80 6.05
CA PRO A 99 -15.94 -18.06 5.98
C PRO A 99 -15.93 -16.68 6.68
N PHE A 100 -15.00 -16.49 7.63
CA PHE A 100 -14.83 -15.24 8.37
C PHE A 100 -13.89 -14.24 7.69
N ALA A 101 -13.25 -14.60 6.58
CA ALA A 101 -12.27 -13.78 5.88
C ALA A 101 -12.73 -13.39 4.49
N LEU A 102 -12.13 -12.33 3.96
CA LEU A 102 -12.26 -11.97 2.54
C LEU A 102 -10.96 -12.30 1.81
N SER A 103 -11.08 -12.57 0.52
CA SER A 103 -9.99 -12.63 -0.43
C SER A 103 -10.00 -11.36 -1.28
N CYS A 104 -8.83 -10.76 -1.52
CA CYS A 104 -8.68 -9.54 -2.30
C CYS A 104 -7.64 -9.68 -3.40
N LYS A 105 -8.08 -9.50 -4.65
CA LYS A 105 -7.21 -9.48 -5.81
C LYS A 105 -6.60 -8.10 -6.00
N VAL A 106 -5.33 -7.93 -5.66
CA VAL A 106 -4.65 -6.66 -5.93
C VAL A 106 -4.05 -6.67 -7.34
N HIS A 107 -4.28 -5.60 -8.09
CA HIS A 107 -3.80 -5.46 -9.47
C HIS A 107 -2.30 -5.77 -9.65
N TRP A 108 -1.97 -6.32 -10.82
CA TRP A 108 -0.61 -6.70 -11.18
C TRP A 108 0.31 -5.50 -11.25
N SER A 109 1.53 -5.68 -10.75
CA SER A 109 2.60 -4.72 -10.98
C SER A 109 3.29 -4.98 -12.31
N LYS A 110 4.01 -3.98 -12.83
CA LYS A 110 4.84 -4.08 -14.06
C LYS A 110 5.90 -5.20 -14.07
N ASN A 111 6.10 -5.88 -12.95
CA ASN A 111 7.11 -6.90 -12.76
C ASN A 111 6.53 -8.32 -12.62
N ILE A 112 5.22 -8.47 -12.83
CA ILE A 112 4.50 -9.74 -12.76
C ILE A 112 4.27 -10.20 -14.20
N SER A 113 4.76 -11.39 -14.53
CA SER A 113 4.65 -11.97 -15.87
C SER A 113 3.47 -12.93 -16.02
N GLU A 114 2.92 -13.43 -14.91
CA GLU A 114 1.80 -14.37 -14.92
C GLU A 114 0.95 -14.27 -13.64
N GLU A 115 -0.28 -14.76 -13.70
CA GLU A 115 -1.28 -14.63 -12.63
C GLU A 115 -0.83 -15.27 -11.30
N ARG A 116 -0.11 -16.39 -11.38
CA ARG A 116 0.41 -17.13 -10.22
C ARG A 116 1.34 -16.29 -9.35
N GLN A 117 2.01 -15.29 -9.93
CA GLN A 117 2.92 -14.40 -9.20
C GLN A 117 2.18 -13.28 -8.44
N CYS A 118 0.84 -13.26 -8.50
CA CYS A 118 0.00 -12.28 -7.84
C CYS A 118 -1.25 -12.96 -7.25
N PRO A 119 -1.09 -13.89 -6.29
CA PRO A 119 -2.23 -14.55 -5.66
C PRO A 119 -3.12 -13.54 -4.95
N ASP A 120 -4.39 -13.91 -4.77
CA ASP A 120 -5.31 -13.12 -3.97
C ASP A 120 -4.84 -13.12 -2.51
N GLN A 121 -5.01 -11.99 -1.81
CA GLN A 121 -4.53 -11.79 -0.45
C GLN A 121 -5.68 -11.86 0.54
N ILE A 122 -5.47 -12.53 1.67
CA ILE A 122 -6.47 -12.64 2.74
C ILE A 122 -6.60 -11.32 3.50
N ILE A 123 -7.86 -10.97 3.77
CA ILE A 123 -8.26 -9.86 4.61
C ILE A 123 -8.98 -10.42 5.82
N LEU A 124 -8.51 -10.01 7.00
CA LEU A 124 -9.00 -10.43 8.30
C LEU A 124 -9.61 -9.22 9.02
N GLY A 125 -10.57 -9.48 9.90
CA GLY A 125 -11.07 -8.48 10.83
C GLY A 125 -10.04 -8.22 11.92
N SER A 126 -10.06 -7.04 12.51
CA SER A 126 -9.19 -6.65 13.64
C SER A 126 -10.04 -6.24 14.83
N MET A 127 -9.65 -6.62 16.04
CA MET A 127 -10.30 -6.14 17.27
C MET A 127 -10.15 -4.62 17.44
N ASP A 128 -9.02 -4.06 17.01
CA ASP A 128 -8.86 -2.61 16.93
C ASP A 128 -9.52 -2.05 15.66
N THR A 129 -10.55 -1.24 15.87
CA THR A 129 -11.33 -0.64 14.78
C THR A 129 -10.52 0.29 13.88
N ALA A 130 -9.43 0.89 14.38
CA ALA A 130 -8.56 1.74 13.58
C ALA A 130 -7.77 0.94 12.52
N PHE A 131 -7.51 -0.34 12.79
CA PHE A 131 -6.76 -1.26 11.93
C PHE A 131 -7.65 -2.24 11.17
N CYS A 132 -8.93 -2.36 11.54
CA CYS A 132 -9.84 -3.31 10.92
C CYS A 132 -10.19 -2.95 9.46
N ALA A 133 -9.53 -3.61 8.51
CA ALA A 133 -9.77 -3.46 7.08
C ALA A 133 -11.19 -3.88 6.67
N MET A 134 -11.72 -4.98 7.23
CA MET A 134 -13.08 -5.43 6.94
C MET A 134 -14.13 -4.40 7.37
N LEU A 135 -14.03 -3.88 8.60
CA LEU A 135 -14.95 -2.86 9.10
C LEU A 135 -14.82 -1.54 8.31
N GLY A 136 -13.60 -1.17 7.93
CA GLY A 136 -13.38 -0.02 7.05
C GLY A 136 -14.07 -0.17 5.70
N LEU A 137 -14.00 -1.37 5.11
CA LEU A 137 -14.66 -1.69 3.84
C LEU A 137 -16.18 -1.66 3.98
N ALA A 138 -16.72 -2.32 5.01
CA ALA A 138 -18.16 -2.35 5.28
C ALA A 138 -18.74 -0.93 5.49
N ASN A 139 -18.11 -0.11 6.33
CA ASN A 139 -18.54 1.26 6.57
C ASN A 139 -18.50 2.12 5.31
N TYR A 140 -17.46 1.96 4.49
CA TYR A 140 -17.35 2.68 3.23
C TYR A 140 -18.41 2.23 2.23
N MET A 141 -18.62 0.93 2.04
CA MET A 141 -19.66 0.42 1.15
C MET A 141 -21.05 0.89 1.57
N GLU A 142 -21.39 0.79 2.85
CA GLU A 142 -22.66 1.26 3.40
C GLU A 142 -22.86 2.76 3.15
N ALA A 143 -21.83 3.59 3.41
CA ALA A 143 -21.90 5.02 3.12
C ALA A 143 -22.00 5.31 1.62
N SER A 144 -21.22 4.62 0.79
CA SER A 144 -21.23 4.79 -0.66
C SER A 144 -22.59 4.45 -1.27
N PHE A 145 -23.26 3.39 -0.79
CA PHE A 145 -24.59 3.01 -1.27
C PHE A 145 -25.70 3.93 -0.78
N ASN A 146 -25.66 4.36 0.49
CA ASN A 146 -26.70 5.21 1.05
C ASN A 146 -26.64 6.67 0.56
N TYR A 147 -25.45 7.18 0.26
CA TYR A 147 -25.26 8.60 -0.06
C TYR A 147 -24.83 8.87 -1.51
N GLY A 148 -24.63 7.83 -2.33
CA GLY A 148 -24.27 7.99 -3.75
C GLY A 148 -22.85 8.49 -4.02
N TYR A 149 -21.94 8.31 -3.07
CA TYR A 149 -20.56 8.78 -3.16
C TYR A 149 -19.59 7.78 -3.82
N GLY A 150 -19.95 6.50 -3.82
CA GLY A 150 -19.46 5.56 -4.84
C GLY A 150 -20.38 5.69 -6.05
N ALA A 151 -19.98 5.21 -7.22
CA ALA A 151 -20.96 5.08 -8.30
C ALA A 151 -22.15 4.27 -7.80
N THR A 152 -23.28 4.95 -7.64
CA THR A 152 -24.58 4.34 -7.52
C THR A 152 -24.86 3.67 -8.85
N GLY A 153 -24.65 2.36 -8.91
CA GLY A 153 -25.05 1.56 -10.06
C GLY A 153 -24.01 0.53 -10.44
N ARG A 154 -24.49 -0.53 -11.08
CA ARG A 154 -23.74 -1.66 -11.62
C ARG A 154 -22.67 -1.28 -12.67
N GLU A 155 -22.43 0.00 -12.94
CA GLU A 155 -21.70 0.50 -14.11
C GLU A 155 -20.25 0.92 -13.83
N ASN A 156 -19.89 1.36 -12.61
CA ASN A 156 -18.51 1.70 -12.28
C ASN A 156 -17.86 0.58 -11.46
N ALA A 157 -16.81 -0.01 -12.02
CA ALA A 157 -16.10 -1.09 -11.37
C ALA A 157 -15.22 -0.61 -10.20
N PHE A 158 -14.79 0.66 -10.15
CA PHE A 158 -13.81 1.15 -9.18
C PHE A 158 -14.44 1.45 -7.83
N LEU A 159 -13.77 1.01 -6.76
CA LEU A 159 -14.29 1.09 -5.40
C LEU A 159 -14.25 2.52 -4.87
N PHE A 160 -13.14 3.25 -5.06
CA PHE A 160 -12.84 4.50 -4.35
C PHE A 160 -12.96 5.77 -5.19
N THR A 161 -13.70 5.74 -6.30
CA THR A 161 -13.86 6.93 -7.15
C THR A 161 -15.17 6.88 -7.94
N PRO A 162 -15.87 8.01 -8.11
CA PRO A 162 -17.03 8.09 -8.99
C PRO A 162 -16.65 8.09 -10.48
N GLU A 163 -15.40 8.44 -10.81
CA GLU A 163 -14.86 8.33 -12.17
C GLU A 163 -14.92 6.88 -12.65
N SER A 164 -15.60 6.64 -13.77
CA SER A 164 -15.79 5.31 -14.36
C SER A 164 -14.82 5.03 -15.50
N ASN A 165 -14.15 6.04 -16.06
CA ASN A 165 -13.20 5.86 -17.14
C ASN A 165 -11.96 5.08 -16.65
N PRO A 166 -11.67 3.88 -17.19
CA PRO A 166 -10.59 3.04 -16.68
C PRO A 166 -9.18 3.67 -16.75
N LYS A 167 -8.96 4.65 -17.63
CA LYS A 167 -7.67 5.36 -17.76
C LYS A 167 -7.51 6.48 -16.74
N LEU A 168 -8.62 7.09 -16.32
CA LEU A 168 -8.64 8.26 -15.44
C LEU A 168 -8.93 7.89 -13.99
N ALA A 169 -9.80 6.90 -13.77
CA ALA A 169 -10.28 6.50 -12.45
C ALA A 169 -9.15 6.24 -11.44
N PRO A 170 -8.16 5.36 -11.71
CA PRO A 170 -7.04 5.17 -10.80
C PRO A 170 -6.20 6.43 -10.56
N LYS A 171 -6.01 7.25 -11.60
CA LYS A 171 -5.18 8.46 -11.52
C LYS A 171 -5.84 9.52 -10.64
N HIS A 172 -7.12 9.78 -10.88
CA HIS A 172 -7.92 10.75 -10.13
C HIS A 172 -8.06 10.30 -8.67
N CYS A 173 -8.36 9.01 -8.44
CA CYS A 173 -8.42 8.44 -7.09
C CYS A 173 -7.09 8.60 -6.33
N ASN A 174 -5.97 8.25 -6.96
CA ASN A 174 -4.64 8.36 -6.38
C ASN A 174 -4.27 9.82 -6.06
N ALA A 175 -4.54 10.74 -6.99
CA ALA A 175 -4.33 12.16 -6.79
C ALA A 175 -5.16 12.72 -5.63
N ALA A 176 -6.47 12.42 -5.59
CA ALA A 176 -7.36 12.86 -4.53
C ALA A 176 -6.91 12.35 -3.15
N TYR A 177 -6.61 11.05 -3.05
CA TYR A 177 -6.15 10.45 -1.80
C TYR A 177 -4.82 11.04 -1.32
N ARG A 178 -3.85 11.26 -2.23
CA ARG A 178 -2.58 11.92 -1.88
C ARG A 178 -2.77 13.37 -1.43
N THR A 179 -3.68 14.11 -2.04
CA THR A 179 -4.01 15.48 -1.63
C THR A 179 -4.57 15.51 -0.20
N ILE A 180 -5.48 14.59 0.13
CA ILE A 180 -6.03 14.46 1.47
C ILE A 180 -4.95 14.08 2.49
N LEU A 181 -4.12 13.08 2.19
CA LEU A 181 -3.00 12.69 3.06
C LEU A 181 -2.04 13.87 3.31
N LYS A 182 -1.72 14.65 2.28
CA LYS A 182 -0.89 15.84 2.41
C LYS A 182 -1.54 16.89 3.32
N ALA A 183 -2.84 17.13 3.17
CA ALA A 183 -3.59 18.04 4.03
C ALA A 183 -3.60 17.57 5.49
N VAL A 184 -3.79 16.26 5.73
CA VAL A 184 -3.73 15.67 7.07
C VAL A 184 -2.34 15.83 7.69
N PHE A 185 -1.27 15.51 6.94
CA PHE A 185 0.11 15.63 7.43
C PHE A 185 0.52 17.07 7.75
N LEU A 186 -0.10 18.06 7.11
CA LEU A 186 0.11 19.48 7.37
C LEU A 186 -0.85 20.06 8.42
N SER A 187 -1.80 19.27 8.92
CA SER A 187 -2.77 19.74 9.91
C SER A 187 -2.12 19.91 11.29
N ALA A 188 -2.51 20.95 12.02
CA ALA A 188 -1.99 21.22 13.37
C ALA A 188 -2.13 20.01 14.33
N PRO A 189 -3.25 19.27 14.38
CA PRO A 189 -3.37 18.10 15.24
C PRO A 189 -2.40 16.96 14.88
N PHE A 190 -2.05 16.82 13.60
CA PHE A 190 -1.08 15.82 13.16
C PHE A 190 0.35 16.29 13.48
N LEU A 191 0.67 17.55 13.17
CA LEU A 191 1.97 18.13 13.47
C LEU A 191 2.28 18.11 14.97
N ALA A 192 1.29 18.31 15.85
CA ALA A 192 1.47 18.22 17.29
C ALA A 192 2.05 16.87 17.76
N VAL A 193 1.75 15.78 17.04
CA VAL A 193 2.31 14.45 17.31
C VAL A 193 3.60 14.21 16.51
N ALA A 194 3.66 14.71 15.28
CA ALA A 194 4.78 14.46 14.35
C ALA A 194 6.04 15.31 14.62
N VAL A 195 5.91 16.48 15.27
CA VAL A 195 7.01 17.43 15.54
C VAL A 195 8.15 16.79 16.35
N LEU A 196 7.86 15.72 17.10
CA LEU A 196 8.88 14.97 17.84
C LEU A 196 9.86 14.18 16.94
N ILE A 197 9.57 14.03 15.64
CA ILE A 197 10.37 13.20 14.72
C ILE A 197 10.74 13.97 13.46
N VAL A 198 12.01 14.40 13.36
CA VAL A 198 12.55 15.18 12.24
C VAL A 198 12.79 14.27 11.02
N CYS A 199 11.76 14.06 10.18
CA CYS A 199 11.87 13.39 8.87
C CYS A 199 10.65 13.73 7.99
N VAL A 200 10.78 13.53 6.66
CA VAL A 200 9.69 13.78 5.70
C VAL A 200 8.65 12.65 5.77
N LEU A 201 7.36 13.01 5.70
CA LEU A 201 6.26 12.05 5.56
C LEU A 201 5.64 12.12 4.16
N GLY A 202 5.16 10.98 3.67
CA GLY A 202 4.49 10.88 2.39
C GLY A 202 3.69 9.59 2.24
N SER A 203 3.12 9.35 1.07
CA SER A 203 2.31 8.14 0.80
C SER A 203 3.09 6.82 1.02
N HIS A 204 4.41 6.84 0.83
CA HIS A 204 5.27 5.69 1.14
C HIS A 204 5.45 5.43 2.64
N SER A 205 5.24 6.43 3.51
CA SER A 205 5.32 6.28 4.97
C SER A 205 4.28 5.32 5.50
N ILE A 206 3.11 5.26 4.88
CA ILE A 206 2.02 4.32 5.23
C ILE A 206 2.46 2.88 4.96
N ARG A 207 3.04 2.63 3.78
CA ARG A 207 3.55 1.31 3.41
C ARG A 207 4.70 0.87 4.31
N LYS A 208 5.61 1.78 4.63
CA LYS A 208 6.72 1.54 5.56
C LYS A 208 6.18 1.21 6.95
N PHE A 209 5.20 1.96 7.44
CA PHE A 209 4.52 1.67 8.71
C PHE A 209 3.92 0.27 8.74
N ALA A 210 3.20 -0.15 7.69
CA ALA A 210 2.64 -1.50 7.63
C ALA A 210 3.73 -2.59 7.72
N ALA A 211 4.83 -2.42 6.99
CA ALA A 211 5.97 -3.33 7.05
C ALA A 211 6.62 -3.31 8.45
N THR A 212 6.89 -2.14 9.01
CA THR A 212 7.46 -2.00 10.37
C THR A 212 6.55 -2.63 11.42
N LEU A 213 5.24 -2.41 11.34
CA LEU A 213 4.26 -2.97 12.25
C LEU A 213 4.27 -4.51 12.21
N ALA A 214 4.20 -5.10 11.02
CA ALA A 214 4.26 -6.55 10.87
C ALA A 214 5.58 -7.13 11.40
N ARG A 215 6.72 -6.48 11.11
CA ARG A 215 8.04 -6.88 11.62
C ARG A 215 8.13 -6.77 13.14
N GLY A 216 7.58 -5.71 13.72
CA GLY A 216 7.51 -5.50 15.17
C GLY A 216 6.64 -6.54 15.89
N MET A 217 5.66 -7.11 15.18
CA MET A 217 4.79 -8.18 15.65
C MET A 217 5.32 -9.60 15.32
N GLY A 218 6.57 -9.70 14.86
CA GLY A 218 7.28 -10.97 14.69
C GLY A 218 7.28 -11.56 13.28
N ALA A 219 6.74 -10.88 12.26
CA ALA A 219 6.88 -11.35 10.87
C ALA A 219 8.34 -11.26 10.39
N THR A 220 8.78 -12.19 9.56
CA THR A 220 10.12 -12.11 8.93
C THR A 220 10.15 -11.10 7.78
N ALA A 221 11.35 -10.70 7.31
CA ALA A 221 11.46 -9.80 6.17
C ALA A 221 10.92 -10.47 4.89
N ASP A 222 11.24 -11.76 4.71
CA ASP A 222 10.76 -12.54 3.58
C ASP A 222 9.23 -12.66 3.58
N GLU A 223 8.61 -12.88 4.75
CA GLU A 223 7.15 -12.94 4.89
C GLU A 223 6.48 -11.61 4.52
N VAL A 224 7.05 -10.50 4.98
CA VAL A 224 6.57 -9.15 4.63
C VAL A 224 6.77 -8.86 3.14
N ASP A 225 7.88 -9.32 2.55
CA ASP A 225 8.14 -9.18 1.12
C ASP A 225 7.12 -9.98 0.29
N ILE A 226 6.78 -11.19 0.73
CA ILE A 226 5.75 -12.05 0.11
C ILE A 226 4.39 -11.33 0.14
N ARG A 227 3.91 -10.91 1.31
CA ARG A 227 2.63 -10.18 1.42
C ARG A 227 2.67 -8.84 0.68
N GLY A 228 3.78 -8.11 0.79
CA GLY A 228 4.00 -6.84 0.09
C GLY A 228 4.17 -6.98 -1.42
N ARG A 229 4.25 -8.22 -1.93
CA ARG A 229 4.51 -8.57 -3.33
C ARG A 229 5.77 -7.88 -3.84
N TRP A 230 6.82 -7.85 -3.04
CA TRP A 230 8.12 -7.31 -3.42
C TRP A 230 8.88 -8.36 -4.20
N LYS A 231 9.71 -7.91 -5.14
CA LYS A 231 10.74 -8.80 -5.66
C LYS A 231 11.63 -9.12 -4.45
N ALA A 232 11.48 -10.31 -3.89
CA ALA A 232 12.50 -10.90 -3.04
C ALA A 232 13.82 -10.63 -3.75
N ARG A 233 14.74 -9.98 -3.04
CA ARG A 233 16.02 -9.56 -3.58
C ARG A 233 16.80 -10.80 -3.99
N LEU A 234 16.61 -11.31 -5.21
CA LEU A 234 17.37 -12.44 -5.74
C LEU A 234 17.53 -13.59 -4.72
N SER A 235 16.44 -13.95 -4.04
CA SER A 235 16.27 -15.37 -3.75
C SER A 235 16.01 -15.98 -5.12
N GLY A 236 17.06 -16.46 -5.79
CA GLY A 236 16.94 -17.23 -7.02
C GLY A 236 16.23 -18.57 -6.82
N ARG A 237 15.32 -18.69 -5.86
CA ARG A 237 14.46 -19.86 -5.67
C ARG A 237 13.35 -19.79 -6.70
N VAL A 238 13.74 -20.14 -7.91
CA VAL A 238 12.87 -20.60 -9.01
C VAL A 238 11.69 -21.38 -8.43
N VAL A 239 11.95 -22.28 -7.48
CA VAL A 239 11.00 -23.12 -6.74
C VAL A 239 9.72 -22.40 -6.26
N ASP A 240 9.82 -21.22 -5.63
CA ASP A 240 8.64 -20.53 -5.07
C ASP A 240 7.68 -20.04 -6.17
N ALA A 241 8.20 -19.79 -7.39
CA ALA A 241 7.39 -19.45 -8.56
C ALA A 241 6.70 -20.68 -9.19
N TYR A 242 7.22 -21.90 -9.00
CA TYR A 242 6.69 -23.11 -9.66
C TYR A 242 5.92 -24.07 -8.73
N ILE A 243 6.24 -24.14 -7.44
CA ILE A 243 5.71 -25.18 -6.53
C ILE A 243 4.60 -24.65 -5.61
N SER A 244 4.69 -23.43 -5.09
CA SER A 244 3.68 -22.86 -4.19
C SER A 244 3.53 -21.35 -4.38
N PRO A 245 2.91 -20.92 -5.50
CA PRO A 245 2.78 -19.49 -5.83
C PRO A 245 1.90 -18.71 -4.85
N GLU A 246 0.91 -19.37 -4.23
CA GLU A 246 -0.12 -18.69 -3.44
C GLU A 246 0.29 -18.43 -1.98
N GLN A 247 1.24 -19.21 -1.44
CA GLN A 247 1.73 -19.17 -0.05
C GLN A 247 0.70 -18.68 0.99
N PRO A 248 -0.54 -19.26 1.02
CA PRO A 248 -1.67 -18.67 1.74
C PRO A 248 -1.43 -18.62 3.26
N TRP A 249 -0.67 -19.58 3.80
CA TRP A 249 -0.24 -19.58 5.19
C TRP A 249 0.64 -18.37 5.55
N ILE A 250 1.59 -18.02 4.68
CA ILE A 250 2.48 -16.88 4.91
C ILE A 250 1.67 -15.59 4.81
N ASP A 251 0.80 -15.47 3.82
CA ASP A 251 -0.06 -14.30 3.67
C ASP A 251 -0.99 -14.12 4.89
N ALA A 252 -1.66 -15.19 5.35
CA ALA A 252 -2.52 -15.18 6.53
C ALA A 252 -1.77 -14.82 7.82
N ARG A 253 -0.57 -15.36 8.01
CA ARG A 253 0.26 -15.07 9.18
C ARG A 253 0.65 -13.59 9.24
N VAL A 254 1.01 -12.98 8.12
CA VAL A 254 1.33 -11.54 8.09
C VAL A 254 0.05 -10.69 8.19
N ALA A 255 -1.06 -11.13 7.59
CA ALA A 255 -2.37 -10.49 7.76
C ALA A 255 -2.77 -10.41 9.23
N GLU A 256 -2.60 -11.50 9.98
CA GLU A 256 -2.86 -11.55 11.43
C GLU A 256 -2.03 -10.49 12.17
N LYS A 257 -0.73 -10.33 11.83
CA LYS A 257 0.14 -9.36 12.51
C LYS A 257 -0.26 -7.91 12.26
N LEU A 258 -1.01 -7.64 11.20
CA LEU A 258 -1.57 -6.32 10.89
C LEU A 258 -2.93 -6.09 11.56
N CYS A 259 -3.55 -7.13 12.13
CA CYS A 259 -4.77 -7.05 12.94
C CYS A 259 -4.43 -6.69 14.40
N MET A 260 -4.27 -5.40 14.67
CA MET A 260 -4.08 -4.88 16.03
C MET A 260 -5.20 -5.34 16.98
N GLY A 261 -4.79 -5.77 18.18
CA GLY A 261 -5.70 -6.31 19.20
C GLY A 261 -6.11 -7.78 19.00
N ALA A 262 -5.62 -8.43 17.94
CA ALA A 262 -5.94 -9.79 17.45
C ALA A 262 -6.93 -9.81 16.27
N PRO A 263 -6.83 -10.82 15.40
CA PRO A 263 -7.82 -11.08 14.36
C PRO A 263 -9.19 -11.36 14.96
N THR A 264 -10.24 -10.91 14.30
CA THR A 264 -11.62 -11.16 14.71
C THR A 264 -12.50 -11.50 13.52
N SER A 265 -13.54 -12.29 13.79
CA SER A 265 -14.59 -12.63 12.84
C SER A 265 -15.86 -11.83 13.13
N TYR A 266 -16.54 -11.39 12.07
CA TYR A 266 -17.84 -10.77 12.21
C TYR A 266 -18.94 -11.80 12.01
N THR A 267 -19.85 -11.89 12.97
CA THR A 267 -21.08 -12.67 12.84
C THR A 267 -22.23 -11.70 12.65
N ARG A 268 -23.03 -11.90 11.60
CA ARG A 268 -24.26 -11.14 11.41
C ARG A 268 -25.27 -11.62 12.43
N THR A 269 -25.64 -10.78 13.38
CA THR A 269 -26.84 -11.00 14.18
C THR A 269 -28.05 -10.90 13.23
N PRO A 270 -28.95 -11.90 13.22
CA PRO A 270 -30.23 -11.77 12.51
C PRO A 270 -30.92 -10.48 12.99
N ARG A 271 -31.47 -9.70 12.05
CA ARG A 271 -32.43 -8.65 12.43
C ARG A 271 -33.74 -9.39 12.71
N GLU A 272 -34.22 -9.30 13.94
CA GLU A 272 -35.60 -9.69 14.32
C GLU A 272 -36.62 -8.84 13.57
#